data_AF-A0A699KME3-F1
#
_entry.id   AF-A0A699KME3-F1
#
_cell.length_a   1.000
_cell.length_b   1.000
_cell.length_c   1.000
_cell.angle_alpha   90.00
_cell.angle_beta   90.00
_cell.angle_gamma   90.00
#
_symmetry.space_group_name_H-M   'P 1'
#
loop_
_entity.id
_entity.type
_entity.pdbx_description
1 polymer ?
#
loop_
_entity_poly.entity_id
_entity_poly.type
_entity_poly.pdbx_seq_one_letter_code
_entity_poly.pdbx_strand_id
1 'polypeptide(L)'
;MCMYALTVSIMESNNVKEVMTNPTWIESMQEEVLQFKRLGVWVLVPALDIHTPLTLKWLFKNKPDEENIVIRNKSRLVVRGYCQEEGIDFKESFALVAKMEAIRIFLAYAAHKSFTMF
;
A
#
# COMPACT_ATOMS: atom_id res chain seq x y z
N MET A 1 15.17 -26.51 18.13
CA MET A 1 14.73 -25.66 19.26
C MET A 1 14.86 -24.20 18.85
N CYS A 2 13.90 -23.68 18.08
CA CYS A 2 13.89 -22.29 17.63
C CYS A 2 13.02 -21.46 18.57
N MET A 3 13.64 -20.73 19.49
CA MET A 3 12.96 -19.77 20.36
C MET A 3 12.80 -18.42 19.63
N TYR A 4 11.90 -18.35 18.65
CA TYR A 4 11.42 -17.06 18.11
C TYR A 4 10.01 -16.73 18.63
N ALA A 5 9.71 -17.14 19.85
CA ALA A 5 8.45 -16.83 20.52
C ALA A 5 8.69 -15.79 21.62
N LEU A 6 9.07 -14.56 21.24
CA LEU A 6 8.94 -13.43 22.14
C LEU A 6 8.18 -12.30 21.45
N THR A 7 6.90 -12.24 21.80
CA THR A 7 6.02 -11.06 21.84
C THR A 7 5.44 -10.50 20.53
N VAL A 8 5.00 -11.36 19.63
CA VAL A 8 4.11 -10.92 18.54
C VAL A 8 2.74 -10.55 19.14
N SER A 9 2.25 -9.35 18.84
CA SER A 9 0.97 -8.88 19.38
C SER A 9 -0.19 -9.63 18.72
N ILE A 10 -1.02 -10.31 19.52
CA ILE A 10 -2.15 -11.14 19.04
C ILE A 10 -3.32 -10.27 18.54
N MET A 11 -3.46 -9.04 19.04
CA MET A 11 -4.54 -8.13 18.69
C MET A 11 -4.12 -7.12 17.62
N GLU A 12 -4.92 -7.02 16.56
CA GLU A 12 -4.84 -5.91 15.61
C GLU A 12 -5.39 -4.65 16.29
N SER A 13 -4.57 -3.61 16.39
CA SER A 13 -5.01 -2.35 16.98
C SER A 13 -5.27 -1.30 15.91
N ASN A 14 -6.34 -0.54 16.11
CA ASN A 14 -6.73 0.56 15.23
C ASN A 14 -6.15 1.91 15.70
N ASN A 15 -5.45 1.94 16.83
CA ASN A 15 -5.03 3.15 17.52
C ASN A 15 -3.50 3.24 17.66
N VAL A 16 -2.91 4.25 17.03
CA VAL A 16 -1.46 4.50 17.05
C VAL A 16 -0.94 4.67 18.49
N LYS A 17 -1.70 5.26 19.42
CA LYS A 17 -1.22 5.47 20.79
C LYS A 17 -0.97 4.16 21.55
N GLU A 18 -1.80 3.16 21.30
CA GLU A 18 -1.68 1.83 21.91
C GLU A 18 -0.52 1.05 21.28
N VAL A 19 -0.40 1.12 19.95
CA VAL A 19 0.70 0.56 19.15
C VAL A 19 2.06 1.07 19.63
N MET A 20 2.16 2.37 19.90
CA MET A 20 3.41 3.00 20.35
C MET A 20 3.84 2.57 21.77
N THR A 21 3.02 1.80 22.49
CA THR A 21 3.39 1.19 23.77
C THR A 21 4.04 -0.18 23.57
N ASN A 22 3.83 -0.82 22.42
CA ASN A 22 4.29 -2.17 22.15
C ASN A 22 5.54 -2.17 21.25
N PRO A 23 6.69 -2.70 21.72
CA PRO A 23 7.94 -2.70 20.96
C PRO A 23 7.83 -3.41 19.60
N THR A 24 7.07 -4.51 19.49
CA THR A 24 6.99 -5.26 18.22
C THR A 24 6.26 -4.49 17.13
N TRP A 25 5.32 -3.63 17.50
CA TRP A 25 4.69 -2.72 16.55
C TRP A 25 5.62 -1.57 16.14
N ILE A 26 6.41 -1.02 17.08
CA ILE A 26 7.40 0.03 16.79
C ILE A 26 8.45 -0.47 15.80
N GLU A 27 8.98 -1.68 16.02
CA GLU A 27 9.93 -2.32 15.10
C GLU A 27 9.35 -2.44 13.70
N SER A 28 8.09 -2.91 13.58
CA SER A 28 7.40 -3.02 12.31
C SER A 28 7.24 -1.67 11.60
N MET A 29 7.00 -0.58 12.34
CA MET A 29 6.92 0.78 11.80
C MET A 29 8.27 1.29 11.30
N GLN A 30 9.33 1.02 12.06
CA GLN A 30 10.69 1.38 11.68
C GLN A 30 11.14 0.63 10.43
N GLU A 31 10.82 -0.66 10.30
CA GLU A 31 11.11 -1.46 9.11
C GLU A 31 10.48 -0.85 7.85
N GLU A 32 9.21 -0.46 7.90
CA GLU A 32 8.50 0.15 6.75
C GLU A 32 9.17 1.48 6.35
N VAL A 33 9.43 2.36 7.32
CA VAL A 33 10.11 3.65 7.05
C VAL A 33 11.51 3.44 6.47
N LEU A 34 12.24 2.44 6.98
CA LEU A 34 13.56 2.09 6.48
C LEU A 34 13.50 1.54 5.05
N GLN A 35 12.45 0.78 4.69
CA GLN A 35 12.24 0.32 3.32
C GLN A 35 12.04 1.49 2.36
N PHE A 36 11.27 2.51 2.72
CA PHE A 36 11.13 3.70 1.89
C PHE A 36 12.46 4.42 1.65
N LYS A 37 13.29 4.53 2.70
CA LYS A 37 14.64 5.11 2.57
C LYS A 37 15.55 4.26 1.67
N ARG A 38 15.54 2.93 1.85
CA ARG A 38 16.35 2.00 1.05
C ARG A 38 15.98 2.01 -0.43
N LEU A 39 14.68 2.10 -0.72
CA LEU A 39 14.17 2.13 -2.09
C LEU A 39 14.23 3.53 -2.72
N GLY A 40 14.54 4.57 -1.94
CA GLY A 40 14.60 5.96 -2.41
C GLY A 40 13.25 6.49 -2.93
N VAL A 41 12.13 5.92 -2.50
CA VAL A 41 10.80 6.26 -3.03
C VAL A 41 10.26 7.55 -2.42
N TRP A 42 10.73 7.91 -1.21
CA TRP A 42 10.26 9.07 -0.46
C TRP A 42 11.43 10.01 -0.15
N VAL A 43 11.22 11.31 -0.41
CA VAL A 43 12.13 12.39 -0.02
C VAL A 43 11.43 13.25 1.02
N LEU A 44 12.10 13.53 2.12
CA LEU A 44 11.58 14.44 3.14
C LEU A 44 11.76 15.88 2.63
N VAL A 45 10.64 16.60 2.47
CA VAL A 45 10.62 17.99 2.00
C VAL A 45 10.00 18.86 3.10
N PRO A 46 10.53 20.05 3.40
CA PRO A 46 9.89 20.98 4.32
C PRO A 46 8.48 21.34 3.81
N ALA A 47 7.54 21.46 4.74
CA ALA A 47 6.18 21.88 4.40
C ALA A 47 6.21 23.32 3.86
N LEU A 48 5.58 23.55 2.71
CA LEU A 48 5.33 24.89 2.19
C LEU A 48 4.12 25.47 2.91
N ASP A 49 4.23 26.70 3.41
CA ASP A 49 3.13 27.39 4.13
C ASP A 49 1.84 27.56 3.31
N ILE A 50 1.93 27.36 1.99
CA ILE A 50 0.84 27.53 1.03
C ILE A 50 -0.08 26.30 0.98
N HIS A 51 0.40 25.11 1.36
CA HIS A 51 -0.35 23.86 1.22
C HIS A 51 -0.41 23.09 2.54
N THR A 52 -1.60 22.64 2.92
CA THR A 52 -1.73 21.68 4.01
C THR A 52 -1.17 20.32 3.59
N PRO A 53 -0.17 19.77 4.28
CA PRO A 53 0.38 18.47 3.93
C PRO A 53 -0.70 17.39 4.05
N LEU A 54 -0.67 16.42 3.12
CA LEU A 54 -1.59 15.31 3.13
C LEU A 54 -1.47 14.53 4.44
N THR A 55 -2.61 14.23 5.06
CA THR A 55 -2.61 13.47 6.31
C THR A 55 -2.17 12.04 6.02
N LEU A 56 -1.25 11.52 6.83
CA LEU A 56 -0.85 10.11 6.79
C LEU A 56 -1.62 9.29 7.82
N LYS A 57 -1.85 8.01 7.53
CA LYS A 57 -2.45 7.04 8.44
C LYS A 57 -1.63 5.76 8.46
N TRP A 58 -1.44 5.21 9.66
CA TRP A 58 -0.86 3.88 9.84
C TRP A 58 -1.95 2.80 9.76
N LEU A 59 -1.63 1.72 9.06
CA LEU A 59 -2.41 0.49 9.02
C LEU A 59 -1.60 -0.62 9.65
N PHE A 60 -2.20 -1.33 10.59
CA PHE A 60 -1.59 -2.44 11.32
C PHE A 60 -2.32 -3.71 10.95
N LYS A 61 -1.57 -4.74 10.57
CA LYS A 61 -2.11 -6.07 10.26
C LYS A 61 -1.22 -7.15 10.82
N ASN A 62 -1.85 -8.19 11.35
CA ASN A 62 -1.15 -9.37 11.80
C ASN A 62 -1.00 -10.35 10.63
N LYS A 63 0.19 -10.95 10.49
CA LYS A 63 0.42 -12.03 9.53
C LYS A 63 0.33 -13.37 10.27
N PRO A 64 -0.76 -14.13 10.06
CA PRO A 64 -0.86 -15.49 10.57
C PRO A 64 -0.03 -16.47 9.72
N ASP A 65 0.34 -17.58 10.34
CA ASP A 65 0.82 -18.81 9.68
C ASP A 65 -0.33 -19.64 9.09
N GLU A 66 0.00 -20.75 8.42
CA GLU A 66 -0.96 -21.76 7.96
C GLU A 66 -1.86 -22.28 9.09
N GLU A 67 -1.35 -22.31 10.33
CA GLU A 67 -2.09 -22.72 11.53
C GLU A 67 -2.81 -21.55 12.24
N ASN A 68 -2.96 -20.38 11.59
CA ASN A 68 -3.51 -19.14 12.15
C ASN A 68 -2.72 -18.52 13.32
N ILE A 69 -1.49 -18.97 13.57
CA ILE A 69 -0.63 -18.41 14.62
C ILE A 69 0.00 -17.11 14.12
N VAL A 70 -0.10 -16.02 14.87
CA VAL A 70 0.48 -14.73 14.46
C VAL A 70 2.00 -14.79 14.51
N ILE A 71 2.67 -14.84 13.35
CA ILE A 71 4.13 -14.88 13.26
C ILE A 71 4.73 -13.48 13.22
N ARG A 72 4.05 -12.51 12.59
CA ARG A 72 4.63 -11.18 12.37
C ARG A 72 3.60 -10.07 12.39
N ASN A 73 3.92 -8.99 13.09
CA ASN A 73 3.20 -7.73 13.00
C ASN A 73 3.67 -6.95 11.76
N LYS A 74 2.73 -6.52 10.91
CA LYS A 74 3.02 -5.74 9.70
C LYS A 74 2.33 -4.38 9.78
N SER A 75 3.11 -3.32 9.78
CA SER A 75 2.63 -1.95 9.66
C SER A 75 2.77 -1.45 8.22
N ARG A 76 1.92 -0.50 7.82
CA ARG A 76 1.99 0.21 6.53
C ARG A 76 1.63 1.67 6.73
N LEU A 77 2.43 2.56 6.13
CA LEU A 77 2.14 3.99 6.11
C LEU A 77 1.42 4.35 4.81
N VAL A 78 0.23 4.93 4.91
CA VAL A 78 -0.61 5.24 3.75
C VAL A 78 -1.08 6.68 3.81
N VAL A 79 -1.17 7.33 2.65
CA VAL A 79 -1.76 8.67 2.52
C VAL A 79 -3.28 8.59 2.64
N ARG A 80 -3.86 9.46 3.46
CA ARG A 80 -5.30 9.56 3.66
C ARG A 80 -5.89 10.26 2.43
N GLY A 81 -6.32 9.48 1.43
CA GLY A 81 -6.67 9.95 0.07
C GLY A 81 -7.93 10.81 -0.09
N TYR A 82 -8.36 11.56 0.93
CA TYR A 82 -9.57 12.40 0.85
C TYR A 82 -9.36 13.75 0.13
N CYS A 83 -8.18 14.00 -0.43
CA CYS A 83 -7.89 15.25 -1.16
C CYS A 83 -8.09 15.14 -2.68
N GLN A 84 -8.62 14.02 -3.17
CA GLN A 84 -8.94 13.91 -4.60
C GLN A 84 -10.18 14.75 -4.90
N GLU A 85 -10.04 15.72 -5.80
CA GLU A 85 -11.15 16.57 -6.24
C GLU A 85 -11.77 16.03 -7.54
N GLU A 86 -13.09 15.81 -7.53
CA GLU A 86 -13.85 15.35 -8.69
C GLU A 86 -13.64 16.30 -9.89
N GLY A 87 -13.17 15.77 -11.02
CA GLY A 87 -12.92 16.55 -12.24
C GLY A 87 -11.52 17.17 -12.37
N ILE A 88 -10.67 17.11 -11.33
CA ILE A 88 -9.24 17.48 -11.41
C ILE A 88 -8.39 16.21 -11.45
N ASP A 89 -8.48 15.37 -10.41
CA ASP A 89 -7.65 14.15 -10.27
C ASP A 89 -8.28 12.90 -10.90
N PHE A 90 -9.58 12.96 -11.20
CA PHE A 90 -10.35 11.82 -11.74
C PHE A 90 -10.37 11.74 -13.27
N LYS A 91 -9.78 12.70 -13.99
CA LYS A 91 -9.83 12.72 -15.47
C LYS A 91 -8.97 11.64 -16.14
N GLU A 92 -7.98 11.11 -15.44
CA GLU A 92 -6.99 10.16 -15.99
C GLU A 92 -6.74 8.92 -15.11
N SER A 93 -7.70 8.54 -14.26
CA SER A 93 -7.52 7.40 -13.33
C SER A 93 -7.78 6.01 -13.94
N PHE A 94 -7.77 5.88 -15.27
CA PHE A 94 -7.71 4.56 -15.89
C PHE A 94 -6.26 4.20 -16.12
N ALA A 95 -5.72 3.32 -15.27
CA ALA A 95 -4.54 2.57 -15.68
C ALA A 95 -4.90 1.90 -17.01
N LEU A 96 -4.20 2.24 -18.10
CA LEU A 96 -4.33 1.60 -19.41
C LEU A 96 -3.77 0.17 -19.34
N VAL A 97 -4.34 -0.66 -18.47
CA VAL A 97 -4.04 -2.09 -18.43
C VAL A 97 -5.05 -2.74 -19.36
N ALA A 98 -4.69 -2.80 -20.63
CA ALA A 98 -5.41 -3.60 -21.59
C ALA A 98 -5.35 -5.07 -21.12
N LYS A 99 -6.50 -5.62 -20.72
CA LYS A 99 -6.60 -7.04 -20.35
C LYS A 99 -6.26 -7.90 -21.56
N MET A 100 -5.48 -8.96 -21.37
CA MET A 100 -5.02 -9.80 -22.48
C MET A 100 -6.19 -10.42 -23.25
N GLU A 101 -7.29 -10.73 -22.55
CA GLU A 101 -8.52 -11.23 -23.14
C GLU A 101 -9.18 -10.19 -24.05
N ALA A 102 -9.21 -8.92 -23.64
CA ALA A 102 -9.76 -7.83 -24.45
C ALA A 102 -8.92 -7.59 -25.71
N ILE A 103 -7.59 -7.65 -25.60
CA ILE A 103 -6.68 -7.58 -26.75
C ILE A 103 -6.95 -8.73 -27.73
N ARG A 104 -7.09 -9.97 -27.23
CA ARG A 104 -7.37 -11.14 -28.06
C ARG A 104 -8.70 -11.04 -28.80
N ILE A 105 -9.76 -10.61 -28.11
CA ILE A 105 -11.08 -10.41 -28.72
C ILE A 105 -11.01 -9.31 -29.79
N PHE A 106 -10.32 -8.22 -29.49
CA PHE A 106 -10.14 -7.11 -30.42
C PHE A 106 -9.38 -7.53 -31.69
N LEU A 107 -8.28 -8.28 -31.54
CA LEU A 107 -7.53 -8.81 -32.68
C LEU A 107 -8.34 -9.82 -33.50
N ALA A 108 -9.07 -10.73 -32.85
CA ALA A 108 -9.94 -11.68 -33.54
C ALA A 108 -11.03 -10.97 -34.34
N TYR A 109 -11.61 -9.91 -33.78
CA TYR A 109 -12.61 -9.09 -34.47
C TYR A 109 -12.01 -8.31 -35.64
N ALA A 110 -10.85 -7.69 -35.45
CA ALA A 110 -10.13 -6.96 -36.51
C ALA A 110 -9.77 -7.89 -37.68
N ALA A 111 -9.31 -9.11 -37.39
CA ALA A 111 -9.03 -10.13 -38.41
C ALA A 111 -10.30 -10.54 -39.17
N HIS A 112 -11.42 -10.77 -38.46
CA HIS A 112 -12.70 -11.13 -39.07
C HIS A 112 -13.28 -10.00 -39.94
N LYS A 113 -13.05 -8.74 -39.58
CA LYS A 113 -13.51 -7.56 -40.33
C LYS A 113 -12.47 -7.02 -41.33
N SER A 114 -11.31 -7.67 -41.43
CA SER A 114 -10.19 -7.24 -42.28
C SER A 114 -9.76 -5.79 -42.04
N PHE A 115 -9.81 -5.34 -40.78
CA PHE A 115 -9.31 -4.02 -40.40
C PHE A 115 -7.79 -4.03 -40.32
N THR A 116 -7.16 -3.01 -40.89
CA THR A 116 -5.73 -2.76 -40.74
C THR A 116 -5.49 -2.06 -39.41
N MET A 117 -4.82 -2.76 -38.49
CA MET A 117 -4.39 -2.21 -37.20
C MET A 117 -2.95 -1.69 -37.33
N PHE A 118 -2.67 -0.47 -36.82
CA PHE A 118 -1.34 0.13 -36.75
C PHE A 118 -0.83 0.17 -35.31
#